data_AF-A0A9E3P336-F1
#
_entry.id   AF-A0A9E3P336-F1
#
_cell.length_a   1.000
_cell.length_b   1.000
_cell.length_c   1.000
_cell.angle_alpha   90.00
_cell.angle_beta   90.00
_cell.angle_gamma   90.00
#
_symmetry.space_group_name_H-M   'P 1'
#
loop_
_entity.id
_entity.type
_entity.pdbx_description
1 polymer ?
#
loop_
_entity_poly.entity_id
_entity_poly.type
_entity_poly.pdbx_seq_one_letter_code
_entity_poly.pdbx_strand_id
1 'polypeptide(L)'
;MMRRNLVLVVVSTAALAACDGNGSLSPMSEDERGSVGPGSPAAKYCEKNGYEAEGERCIFPDGTSCEQWSFYRATCGQQHSYCNRHGGTIESQQRDVGEGFTTVTAICTVDGKQCLEEDYYVKGTCE
;
A
#
# COMPACT_ATOMS: atom_id res chain seq x y z
N MET A 1 -41.90 31.41 48.58
CA MET A 1 -42.15 32.74 47.97
C MET A 1 -41.23 32.91 46.78
N MET A 2 -41.79 33.41 45.68
CA MET A 2 -41.26 33.64 44.31
C MET A 2 -39.75 33.93 44.18
N ARG A 3 -39.08 33.49 43.10
CA ARG A 3 -39.09 34.21 41.81
C ARG A 3 -38.77 33.33 40.59
N ARG A 4 -39.53 33.62 39.53
CA ARG A 4 -39.48 33.12 38.15
C ARG A 4 -38.12 33.36 37.50
N ASN A 5 -37.66 32.41 36.68
CA ASN A 5 -37.00 32.71 35.41
C ASN A 5 -37.45 31.67 34.37
N LEU A 6 -38.29 32.15 33.46
CA LEU A 6 -38.83 31.41 32.32
C LEU A 6 -37.72 31.35 31.26
N VAL A 7 -37.04 30.21 31.12
CA VAL A 7 -36.11 29.99 29.99
C VAL A 7 -36.86 29.20 28.94
N LEU A 8 -37.40 29.91 27.95
CA LEU A 8 -37.94 29.33 26.73
C LEU A 8 -36.77 28.80 25.90
N VAL A 9 -36.43 27.53 26.07
CA VAL A 9 -35.54 26.83 25.14
C VAL A 9 -36.37 26.47 23.92
N VAL A 10 -36.26 27.29 22.88
CA VAL A 10 -36.79 26.99 21.55
C VAL A 10 -35.97 25.81 21.03
N VAL A 11 -36.53 24.61 21.11
CA VAL A 11 -35.96 23.42 20.49
C VAL A 11 -36.22 23.53 19.00
N SER A 12 -35.32 24.20 18.30
CA SER A 12 -35.26 24.21 16.84
C SER A 12 -34.98 22.78 16.38
N THR A 13 -36.00 22.11 15.84
CA THR A 13 -35.84 20.83 15.15
C THR A 13 -35.06 21.06 13.86
N ALA A 14 -33.74 21.04 13.95
CA ALA A 14 -32.88 20.87 12.80
C ALA A 14 -33.11 19.44 12.28
N ALA A 15 -33.89 19.31 11.22
CA ALA A 15 -33.94 18.09 10.43
C ALA A 15 -32.56 17.89 9.82
N LEU A 16 -31.72 17.10 10.49
CA LEU A 16 -30.52 16.54 9.89
C LEU A 16 -31.00 15.62 8.77
N ALA A 17 -30.89 16.11 7.53
CA ALA A 17 -30.91 15.24 6.36
C ALA A 17 -29.73 14.26 6.54
N ALA A 18 -30.05 13.04 6.95
CA ALA A 18 -29.12 11.94 6.90
C ALA A 18 -28.84 11.68 5.42
N CYS A 19 -27.61 11.95 4.98
CA CYS A 19 -27.11 11.36 3.75
C CYS A 19 -27.04 9.85 4.01
N ASP A 20 -28.03 9.13 3.49
CA ASP A 20 -28.06 7.68 3.42
C ASP A 20 -26.97 7.26 2.40
N GLY A 21 -25.73 7.25 2.87
CA GLY A 21 -24.58 6.74 2.13
C GLY A 21 -24.59 5.22 2.16
N ASN A 22 -25.63 4.58 1.63
CA ASN A 22 -25.61 3.15 1.33
C ASN A 22 -24.80 2.90 0.05
N GLY A 23 -23.56 3.37 0.05
CA GLY A 23 -22.51 2.91 -0.85
C GLY A 23 -22.01 1.59 -0.29
N SER A 24 -22.70 0.50 -0.63
CA SER A 24 -22.21 -0.85 -0.44
C SER A 24 -20.99 -1.05 -1.36
N LEU A 25 -19.85 -0.51 -0.96
CA LEU A 25 -18.56 -0.95 -1.46
C LEU A 25 -18.37 -2.34 -0.88
N SER A 26 -18.84 -3.36 -1.62
CA SER A 26 -18.41 -4.72 -1.39
C SER A 26 -16.88 -4.70 -1.30
N PRO A 27 -16.26 -5.30 -0.27
CA PRO A 27 -14.83 -5.60 -0.35
C PRO A 27 -14.67 -6.45 -1.60
N MET A 28 -13.98 -5.92 -2.62
CA MET A 28 -13.55 -6.72 -3.75
C MET A 28 -12.71 -7.83 -3.15
N SER A 29 -13.27 -9.03 -3.12
CA SER A 29 -12.61 -10.24 -2.66
C SER A 29 -11.32 -10.42 -3.44
N GLU A 30 -10.26 -10.77 -2.72
CA GLU A 30 -8.89 -10.89 -3.20
C GLU A 30 -8.74 -11.99 -4.28
N ASP A 31 -9.78 -12.79 -4.52
CA ASP A 31 -9.84 -13.92 -5.45
C ASP A 31 -10.10 -13.57 -6.94
N GLU A 32 -10.46 -12.34 -7.30
CA GLU A 32 -10.73 -11.95 -8.70
C GLU A 32 -9.64 -11.07 -9.33
N ARG A 33 -8.45 -10.99 -8.73
CA ARG A 33 -7.25 -10.55 -9.45
C ARG A 33 -6.70 -11.79 -10.14
N GLY A 34 -6.73 -11.78 -11.47
CA GLY A 34 -6.36 -12.94 -12.26
C GLY A 34 -5.00 -13.50 -11.84
N SER A 35 -4.95 -14.83 -11.67
CA SER A 35 -3.79 -15.57 -11.18
C SER A 35 -2.50 -15.04 -11.81
N VAL A 36 -1.70 -14.36 -10.99
CA VAL A 36 -0.38 -13.87 -11.37
C VAL A 36 0.49 -15.10 -11.66
N GLY A 37 0.64 -15.41 -12.95
CA GLY A 37 1.52 -16.50 -13.35
C GLY A 37 2.98 -16.21 -12.99
N PRO A 38 3.83 -17.25 -12.85
CA PRO A 38 5.24 -17.14 -12.46
C PRO A 38 6.12 -16.30 -13.41
N GLY A 39 5.59 -15.84 -14.54
CA GLY A 39 6.28 -14.95 -15.47
C GLY A 39 6.22 -13.46 -15.10
N SER A 40 5.40 -13.07 -14.12
CA SER A 40 5.19 -11.65 -13.79
C SER A 40 6.46 -11.00 -13.21
N PRO A 41 6.63 -9.67 -13.36
CA PRO A 41 7.72 -8.94 -12.70
C PRO A 41 7.73 -9.13 -11.18
N ALA A 42 6.55 -9.19 -10.56
CA ALA A 42 6.41 -9.34 -9.11
C ALA A 42 6.81 -10.74 -8.62
N ALA A 43 6.38 -11.80 -9.32
CA ALA A 43 6.82 -13.18 -9.04
C ALA A 43 8.34 -13.29 -9.18
N LYS A 44 8.90 -12.77 -10.27
CA LYS A 44 10.35 -12.77 -10.50
C LYS A 44 11.12 -12.01 -9.43
N TYR A 45 10.62 -10.86 -8.98
CA TYR A 45 11.25 -10.11 -7.90
C TYR A 45 11.24 -10.90 -6.59
N CYS A 46 10.12 -11.56 -6.26
CA CYS A 46 10.04 -12.47 -5.12
C CYS A 46 11.13 -13.57 -5.17
N GLU A 47 11.15 -14.35 -6.26
CA GLU A 47 12.10 -15.45 -6.46
C GLU A 47 13.55 -14.97 -6.44
N LYS A 48 13.82 -13.85 -7.12
CA LYS A 48 15.15 -13.26 -7.20
C LYS A 48 15.69 -12.77 -5.86
N ASN A 49 14.82 -12.37 -4.94
CA ASN A 49 15.20 -12.03 -3.57
C ASN A 49 15.47 -13.28 -2.69
N GLY A 50 15.29 -14.48 -3.25
CA GLY A 50 15.51 -15.77 -2.59
C GLY A 50 14.28 -16.28 -1.85
N TYR A 51 13.08 -15.81 -2.22
CA TYR A 51 11.82 -16.17 -1.59
C TYR A 51 11.00 -17.12 -2.45
N GLU A 52 10.04 -17.80 -1.85
CA GLU A 52 9.18 -18.76 -2.56
C GLU A 52 7.94 -18.05 -3.12
N ALA A 53 7.70 -18.20 -4.42
CA ALA A 53 6.49 -17.70 -5.07
C ALA A 53 5.46 -18.83 -5.19
N GLU A 54 4.33 -18.69 -4.49
CA GLU A 54 3.22 -19.64 -4.54
C GLU A 54 1.93 -18.92 -4.95
N GLY A 55 1.41 -19.23 -6.13
CA GLY A 55 0.27 -18.53 -6.70
C GLY A 55 0.54 -17.03 -6.79
N GLU A 56 -0.26 -16.23 -6.10
CA GLU A 56 -0.13 -14.77 -6.03
C GLU A 56 0.66 -14.28 -4.81
N ARG A 57 1.23 -15.19 -4.03
CA ARG A 57 1.95 -14.87 -2.78
C ARG A 57 3.46 -14.98 -2.95
N CYS A 58 4.17 -14.21 -2.13
CA CYS A 58 5.59 -14.30 -1.89
C CYS A 58 5.80 -14.69 -0.42
N ILE A 59 6.46 -15.83 -0.19
CA ILE A 59 6.66 -16.42 1.13
C ILE A 59 8.10 -16.17 1.59
N PHE A 60 8.23 -15.49 2.72
CA PHE A 60 9.51 -15.10 3.30
C PHE A 60 10.08 -16.19 4.24
N PRO A 61 11.38 -16.16 4.56
CA PRO A 61 12.02 -17.20 5.39
C PRO A 61 11.51 -17.29 6.83
N ASP A 62 10.85 -16.25 7.34
CA ASP A 62 10.20 -16.25 8.65
C ASP A 62 8.78 -16.84 8.64
N GLY A 63 8.33 -17.33 7.47
CA GLY A 63 7.00 -17.89 7.24
C GLY A 63 5.92 -16.85 7.00
N THR A 64 6.22 -15.55 7.11
CA THR A 64 5.28 -14.51 6.71
C THR A 64 5.19 -14.41 5.19
N SER A 65 4.10 -13.84 4.68
CA SER A 65 3.92 -13.74 3.23
C SER A 65 3.06 -12.54 2.83
N CYS A 66 3.34 -12.01 1.64
CA CYS A 66 2.63 -10.89 1.02
C CYS A 66 2.09 -11.29 -0.35
N GLU A 67 1.06 -10.61 -0.83
CA GLU A 67 0.72 -10.63 -2.26
C GLU A 67 1.90 -10.07 -3.07
N GLN A 68 2.24 -10.71 -4.19
CA GLN A 68 3.47 -10.46 -4.93
C GLN A 68 3.60 -9.00 -5.37
N TRP A 69 2.57 -8.38 -5.93
CA TRP A 69 2.61 -6.99 -6.36
C TRP A 69 2.65 -6.01 -5.19
N SER A 70 2.11 -6.39 -4.05
CA SER A 70 2.16 -5.61 -2.81
C SER A 70 3.57 -5.62 -2.23
N PHE A 71 4.26 -6.76 -2.30
CA PHE A 71 5.68 -6.83 -2.00
C PHE A 71 6.52 -6.03 -3.01
N TYR A 72 6.28 -6.23 -4.30
CA TYR A 72 6.99 -5.52 -5.40
C TYR A 72 6.91 -3.99 -5.28
N ARG A 73 5.78 -3.46 -4.81
CA ARG A 73 5.54 -2.02 -4.64
C ARG A 73 5.84 -1.49 -3.24
N ALA A 74 6.42 -2.32 -2.37
CA ALA A 74 6.74 -1.98 -0.98
C ALA A 74 5.52 -1.49 -0.16
N THR A 75 4.32 -2.02 -0.45
CA THR A 75 3.12 -1.82 0.38
C THR A 75 2.94 -2.96 1.40
N CYS A 76 3.74 -4.02 1.31
CA CYS A 76 3.81 -5.14 2.25
C CYS A 76 5.24 -5.69 2.31
N GLY A 77 5.65 -6.25 3.45
CA GLY A 77 6.91 -7.00 3.56
C GLY A 77 8.18 -6.15 3.38
N GLN A 78 8.12 -4.86 3.69
CA GLN A 78 9.20 -3.90 3.46
C GLN A 78 10.52 -4.36 4.09
N GLN A 79 10.50 -4.99 5.26
CA GLN A 79 11.68 -5.56 5.92
C GLN A 79 12.40 -6.65 5.10
N HIS A 80 11.69 -7.29 4.16
CA HIS A 80 12.24 -8.29 3.26
C HIS A 80 12.63 -7.72 1.89
N SER A 81 12.42 -6.42 1.63
CA SER A 81 12.86 -5.79 0.39
C SER A 81 14.39 -5.85 0.26
N TYR A 82 14.87 -5.77 -0.98
CA TYR A 82 16.30 -5.69 -1.24
C TYR A 82 16.87 -4.43 -0.59
N CYS A 83 16.21 -3.27 -0.72
CA CYS A 83 16.61 -2.03 -0.08
C CYS A 83 16.90 -2.18 1.42
N ASN A 84 15.91 -2.66 2.20
CA ASN A 84 16.03 -2.72 3.67
C ASN A 84 17.09 -3.73 4.11
N ARG A 85 17.22 -4.84 3.39
CA ARG A 85 18.27 -5.85 3.65
C ARG A 85 19.68 -5.35 3.37
N HIS A 86 19.84 -4.31 2.55
CA HIS A 86 21.13 -3.72 2.20
C HIS A 86 21.36 -2.36 2.87
N GLY A 87 20.65 -2.07 3.97
CA GLY A 87 20.88 -0.89 4.80
C GLY A 87 20.18 0.37 4.32
N GLY A 88 19.32 0.27 3.30
CA GLY A 88 18.43 1.35 2.88
C GLY A 88 17.12 1.41 3.66
N THR A 89 16.28 2.37 3.32
CA THR A 89 14.88 2.47 3.75
C THR A 89 13.97 2.54 2.53
N ILE A 90 12.93 1.71 2.49
CA ILE A 90 12.00 1.61 1.37
C ILE A 90 10.61 2.16 1.68
N GLU A 91 10.00 2.85 0.72
CA GLU A 91 8.63 3.35 0.81
C GLU A 91 7.88 3.21 -0.52
N SER A 92 6.57 2.98 -0.48
CA SER A 92 5.72 3.03 -1.66
C SER A 92 5.35 4.47 -2.01
N GLN A 93 5.57 4.91 -3.25
CA GLN A 93 5.26 6.27 -3.70
C GLN A 93 4.45 6.27 -5.00
N GLN A 94 3.43 7.12 -5.08
CA GLN A 94 2.77 7.47 -6.34
C GLN A 94 3.67 8.41 -7.14
N ARG A 95 3.99 8.04 -8.38
CA ARG A 95 4.89 8.76 -9.27
C ARG A 95 4.19 9.04 -10.59
N ASP A 96 4.28 10.28 -11.06
CA ASP A 96 3.88 10.65 -12.42
C ASP A 96 4.93 10.09 -13.40
N VAL A 97 4.50 9.27 -14.35
CA VAL A 97 5.35 8.66 -15.38
C VAL A 97 5.19 9.34 -16.74
N GLY A 98 4.55 10.51 -16.76
CA GLY A 98 4.24 11.29 -17.95
C GLY A 98 2.85 10.98 -18.49
N GLU A 99 2.43 11.82 -19.44
CA GLU A 99 1.19 11.64 -20.23
C GLU A 99 -0.09 11.48 -19.38
N GLY A 100 -0.09 12.00 -18.15
CA GLY A 100 -1.23 11.92 -17.23
C GLY A 100 -1.38 10.58 -16.51
N PHE A 101 -0.36 9.72 -16.57
CA PHE A 101 -0.36 8.44 -15.86
C PHE A 101 0.43 8.52 -14.56
N THR A 102 -0.12 7.92 -13.51
CA THR A 102 0.56 7.71 -12.24
C THR A 102 0.71 6.22 -11.97
N THR A 103 1.82 5.85 -11.34
CA THR A 103 2.09 4.49 -10.90
C THR A 103 2.50 4.49 -9.44
N VAL A 104 2.27 3.39 -8.75
CA VAL A 104 2.81 3.17 -7.39
C VAL A 104 4.06 2.32 -7.54
N THR A 105 5.22 2.87 -7.16
CA THR A 105 6.50 2.17 -7.18
C THR A 105 7.15 2.18 -5.80
N ALA A 106 8.08 1.25 -5.59
CA ALA A 106 8.92 1.24 -4.40
C ALA A 106 10.14 2.16 -4.61
N ILE A 107 10.33 3.11 -3.69
CA ILE A 107 11.46 4.03 -3.66
C ILE A 107 12.39 3.60 -2.54
N CYS A 108 13.63 3.31 -2.89
CA CYS A 108 14.70 3.00 -1.95
C CYS A 108 15.50 4.27 -1.64
N THR A 109 15.77 4.51 -0.36
CA THR A 109 16.66 5.56 0.12
C THR A 109 17.91 4.94 0.74
N VAL A 110 19.08 5.21 0.17
CA VAL A 110 20.38 4.74 0.67
C VAL A 110 21.32 5.93 0.77
N ASP A 111 21.92 6.16 1.93
CA ASP A 111 22.82 7.30 2.20
C ASP A 111 22.22 8.67 1.79
N GLY A 112 20.90 8.82 1.97
CA GLY A 112 20.17 10.04 1.60
C GLY A 112 19.85 10.21 0.12
N LYS A 113 20.25 9.26 -0.74
CA LYS A 113 19.89 9.23 -2.16
C LYS A 113 18.67 8.37 -2.39
N GLN A 114 17.78 8.81 -3.28
CA GLN A 114 16.57 8.07 -3.63
C GLN A 114 16.67 7.48 -5.04
N CYS A 115 16.34 6.21 -5.19
CA CYS A 115 16.22 5.55 -6.48
C CYS A 115 15.06 4.54 -6.47
N LEU A 116 14.67 4.03 -7.64
CA LEU A 116 13.68 2.94 -7.68
C LEU A 116 14.31 1.69 -7.06
N GLU A 117 13.53 0.93 -6.31
CA GLU A 117 13.99 -0.34 -5.74
C GLU A 117 14.50 -1.30 -6.81
N GLU A 118 13.86 -1.33 -7.98
CA GLU A 118 14.29 -2.15 -9.11
C GLU A 118 15.66 -1.72 -9.65
N ASP A 119 15.95 -0.41 -9.68
CA ASP A 119 17.26 0.10 -10.09
C ASP A 119 18.33 -0.25 -9.06
N TYR A 120 18.01 -0.10 -7.77
CA TYR A 120 18.92 -0.48 -6.69
C TYR A 120 19.21 -1.98 -6.69
N TYR A 121 18.17 -2.80 -6.91
CA TYR A 121 18.27 -4.24 -7.02
C TYR A 121 19.21 -4.67 -8.16
N VAL A 122 19.12 -4.00 -9.33
CA VAL A 122 19.94 -4.36 -10.50
C VAL A 122 21.37 -3.82 -10.41
N LYS A 123 21.55 -2.58 -9.94
CA LYS A 123 22.84 -1.89 -9.95
C LYS A 123 23.64 -2.07 -8.66
N GLY A 124 22.96 -2.34 -7.55
CA GLY A 124 23.55 -2.35 -6.20
C GLY A 124 23.86 -0.96 -5.63
N THR A 125 23.52 0.12 -6.33
CA THR A 125 23.78 1.51 -5.90
C THR A 125 22.64 2.45 -6.30
N CYS A 126 22.25 3.36 -5.41
CA CYS A 126 21.45 4.54 -5.79
C CYS A 126 22.40 5.65 -6.26
N GLU A 127 22.28 6.04 -7.54
CA GLU A 127 23.13 7.06 -8.16
C GLU A 127 22.53 8.45 -8.04
#